data_AF-A0A800KBK7-F1
#
_entry.id   AF-A0A800KBK7-F1
#
_cell.length_a   1.000
_cell.length_b   1.000
_cell.length_c   1.000
_cell.angle_alpha   90.00
_cell.angle_beta   90.00
_cell.angle_gamma   90.00
#
_symmetry.space_group_name_H-M   'P 1'
#
loop_
_entity.id
_entity.type
_entity.pdbx_description
1 polymer ?
#
loop_
_entity_poly.entity_id
_entity_poly.type
_entity_poly.pdbx_seq_one_letter_code
_entity_poly.pdbx_strand_id
1 'polypeptide(L)'
;MIEKVEVITNPSAKYDPDGVGGIINLVLKRGAFEGFNGSTSLSAGEYKKNNISGNLNFRTDTWNVFSSTSYRTGERYSDGLREFDRYWPVIQNHL
;
A
#
# COMPACT_ATOMS: atom_id res chain seq x y z
N MET A 1 13.19 -17.61 -8.11
CA MET A 1 13.00 -18.93 -8.76
C MET A 1 13.72 -19.98 -7.92
N ILE A 2 13.18 -21.20 -7.83
CA ILE A 2 13.74 -22.30 -7.02
C ILE A 2 15.08 -22.73 -7.64
N GLU A 3 16.11 -22.83 -6.81
CA GLU A 3 17.45 -23.28 -7.24
C GLU A 3 17.59 -24.80 -7.09
N LYS A 4 17.13 -25.34 -5.96
CA LYS A 4 17.22 -26.78 -5.69
C LYS A 4 16.12 -27.22 -4.71
N VAL A 5 15.63 -28.43 -4.89
CA VAL A 5 14.75 -29.11 -3.93
C VAL A 5 15.53 -30.27 -3.33
N GLU A 6 15.61 -30.32 -2.01
CA GLU A 6 16.30 -31.38 -1.27
C GLU A 6 15.29 -32.13 -0.39
N VAL A 7 15.41 -33.46 -0.34
CA VAL A 7 14.58 -34.31 0.51
C VAL A 7 15.45 -34.84 1.65
N ILE A 8 15.05 -34.57 2.89
CA ILE A 8 15.75 -35.00 4.10
C ILE A 8 14.89 -36.08 4.77
N THR A 9 15.32 -37.33 4.63
CA THR A 9 14.61 -38.51 5.17
C THR A 9 14.92 -38.80 6.63
N ASN A 10 15.91 -38.13 7.23
CA ASN A 10 16.27 -38.24 8.65
C ASN A 10 16.49 -36.85 9.25
N PRO A 11 15.41 -36.12 9.61
CA PRO A 11 15.54 -34.81 10.23
C PRO A 11 16.17 -34.93 11.62
N SER A 12 17.12 -34.04 11.94
CA SER A 12 17.67 -33.96 13.29
C SER A 12 16.65 -33.36 14.26
N ALA A 13 16.82 -33.61 15.57
CA ALA A 13 15.90 -33.19 16.64
C ALA A 13 15.63 -31.67 16.76
N LYS A 14 16.22 -30.85 15.88
CA LYS A 14 15.96 -29.40 15.80
C LYS A 14 14.66 -29.07 15.02
N TYR A 15 14.13 -30.01 14.25
CA TYR A 15 12.92 -29.82 13.46
C TYR A 15 11.78 -30.62 14.10
N ASP A 16 10.74 -29.92 14.55
CA ASP A 16 9.57 -30.51 15.21
C ASP A 16 8.76 -31.33 14.18
N PRO A 17 8.77 -32.67 14.23
CA PRO A 17 8.16 -33.50 13.21
C PRO A 17 6.77 -33.90 13.70
N ASP A 18 5.78 -33.05 13.46
CA ASP A 18 4.36 -33.42 13.66
C ASP A 18 3.88 -34.54 12.71
N GLY A 19 4.78 -35.14 11.92
CA GLY A 19 4.50 -36.33 11.12
C GLY A 19 5.77 -37.07 10.71
N VAL A 20 5.65 -38.40 10.59
CA VAL A 20 6.66 -39.39 10.16
C VAL A 20 7.10 -39.20 8.68
N GLY A 21 6.90 -38.01 8.11
CA GLY A 21 7.25 -37.66 6.73
C GLY A 21 8.59 -36.91 6.69
N GLY A 22 9.46 -37.27 5.76
CA GLY A 22 10.71 -36.55 5.51
C GLY A 22 10.47 -35.06 5.21
N ILE A 23 11.49 -34.22 5.47
CA ILE A 23 11.43 -32.78 5.25
C ILE A 23 11.78 -32.48 3.79
N ILE A 24 10.96 -31.65 3.12
CA ILE A 24 11.30 -31.05 1.82
C ILE A 24 11.92 -29.67 2.09
N ASN A 25 13.21 -29.51 1.78
CA ASN A 25 13.91 -28.24 1.83
C ASN A 25 13.91 -27.58 0.43
N LEU A 26 13.42 -26.34 0.36
CA LEU A 26 13.40 -25.55 -0.85
C LEU A 26 14.50 -24.51 -0.80
N VAL A 27 15.59 -24.74 -1.54
CA VAL A 27 16.67 -23.76 -1.69
C VAL A 27 16.28 -22.79 -2.80
N LEU A 28 16.02 -21.54 -2.43
CA LEU A 28 15.71 -20.47 -3.35
C LEU A 28 17.00 -19.87 -3.92
N LYS A 29 16.96 -19.44 -5.19
CA LYS A 29 18.10 -18.74 -5.80
C LYS A 29 18.34 -17.42 -5.09
N ARG A 30 19.59 -17.17 -4.65
CA ARG A 30 20.01 -15.87 -4.12
C ARG A 30 19.74 -14.81 -5.20
N GLY A 31 19.01 -13.75 -4.85
CA GLY A 31 18.53 -12.75 -5.80
C GLY A 31 17.22 -13.03 -6.52
N ALA A 32 16.45 -14.05 -6.13
CA ALA A 32 15.11 -14.30 -6.69
C ALA A 32 14.13 -13.11 -6.57
N PHE A 33 14.37 -12.20 -5.63
CA PHE A 33 13.57 -10.99 -5.40
C PHE A 33 14.40 -9.71 -5.54
N GLU A 34 15.63 -9.81 -6.05
CA GLU A 34 16.48 -8.67 -6.34
C GLU A 34 16.12 -8.06 -7.68
N GLY A 35 16.39 -6.77 -7.81
CA GLY A 35 16.19 -6.02 -9.04
C GLY A 35 15.44 -4.72 -8.84
N PHE A 36 15.21 -4.07 -9.97
CA PHE A 36 14.46 -2.82 -10.07
C PHE A 36 13.02 -3.12 -10.50
N ASN A 37 12.06 -2.64 -9.73
CA ASN A 37 10.66 -2.62 -10.12
C ASN A 37 10.09 -1.22 -9.93
N GLY A 38 9.04 -0.91 -10.68
CA GLY A 38 8.38 0.37 -10.56
C GLY A 38 7.08 0.39 -11.33
N SER A 39 6.25 1.37 -10.99
CA SER A 39 4.96 1.59 -11.62
C SER A 39 4.71 3.08 -11.75
N THR A 40 4.11 3.48 -12.86
CA THR A 40 3.54 4.80 -13.03
C THR A 40 2.03 4.67 -13.15
N SER A 41 1.30 5.66 -12.66
CA SER A 41 -0.15 5.71 -12.71
C SER A 41 -0.61 7.11 -13.05
N LEU A 42 -1.51 7.19 -14.03
CA LEU A 42 -2.16 8.41 -14.44
C LEU A 42 -3.66 8.22 -14.29
N SER A 43 -4.34 9.22 -13.75
CA SER A 43 -5.79 9.22 -13.57
C SER A 43 -6.34 10.61 -13.85
N ALA A 44 -7.45 10.68 -14.57
CA ALA A 44 -8.20 11.89 -14.83
C ALA A 44 -9.65 11.68 -14.40
N GLY A 45 -10.28 12.72 -13.86
CA GLY A 45 -11.63 12.68 -13.35
C GLY A 45 -12.30 14.06 -13.40
N GLU A 46 -13.58 14.09 -13.02
CA GLU A 46 -14.41 15.28 -13.05
C GLU A 46 -13.86 16.40 -12.14
N TYR A 47 -14.18 17.66 -12.47
CA TYR A 47 -13.63 18.86 -11.82
C TYR A 47 -12.10 19.01 -11.94
N LYS A 48 -11.56 18.69 -13.13
CA LYS A 48 -10.11 18.73 -13.44
C LYS A 48 -9.25 17.94 -12.45
N LYS A 49 -9.83 16.90 -11.84
CA LYS A 49 -9.11 16.03 -10.90
C LYS A 49 -8.14 15.15 -11.67
N ASN A 50 -6.89 15.58 -11.77
CA ASN A 50 -5.84 14.81 -12.41
C ASN A 50 -4.83 14.36 -11.35
N ASN A 51 -4.38 13.11 -11.45
CA ASN A 51 -3.34 12.55 -10.60
C ASN A 51 -2.33 11.83 -11.46
N ILE A 52 -1.06 12.19 -11.31
CA ILE A 52 0.07 11.44 -11.84
C ILE A 52 0.93 10.99 -10.67
N SER A 53 1.30 9.73 -10.64
CA SER A 53 2.15 9.17 -9.60
C SER A 53 3.11 8.14 -10.15
N GLY A 54 4.30 8.07 -9.58
CA GLY A 54 5.33 7.09 -9.92
C GLY A 54 5.95 6.50 -8.66
N ASN A 55 6.19 5.21 -8.69
CA ASN A 55 6.87 4.46 -7.64
C ASN A 55 8.01 3.66 -8.25
N LEU A 56 9.18 3.77 -7.63
CA LEU A 56 10.39 3.02 -7.97
C LEU A 56 10.87 2.26 -6.74
N ASN A 57 11.31 1.03 -6.92
CA ASN A 57 11.86 0.19 -5.87
C ASN A 57 13.04 -0.60 -6.42
N PHE A 58 14.18 -0.44 -5.77
CA PHE A 58 15.43 -1.14 -6.07
C PHE A 58 15.83 -1.99 -4.87
N ARG A 59 15.94 -3.31 -5.09
CA ARG A 59 16.26 -4.27 -4.04
C ARG A 59 17.50 -5.09 -4.40
N THR A 60 18.42 -5.23 -3.46
CA THR A 60 19.58 -6.13 -3.47
C THR A 60 19.52 -7.07 -2.26
N ASP A 61 20.48 -8.00 -2.12
CA ASP A 61 20.59 -8.94 -0.98
C ASP A 61 20.65 -8.24 0.39
N THR A 62 21.18 -7.01 0.43
CA THR A 62 21.41 -6.26 1.68
C THR A 62 20.60 -4.97 1.78
N TRP A 63 20.26 -4.34 0.65
CA TRP A 63 19.65 -3.01 0.64
C TRP A 63 18.32 -3.01 -0.11
N ASN A 64 17.35 -2.27 0.43
CA ASN A 64 16.07 -2.02 -0.23
C ASN A 64 15.79 -0.52 -0.23
N VAL A 65 15.84 0.10 -1.40
CA VAL A 65 15.64 1.54 -1.60
C VAL A 65 14.37 1.75 -2.42
N PHE A 66 13.49 2.62 -1.96
CA PHE A 66 12.26 2.95 -2.67
C PHE A 66 12.05 4.46 -2.73
N SER A 67 11.38 4.92 -3.79
CA SER A 67 11.03 6.31 -4.03
C SER A 67 9.63 6.40 -4.61
N SER A 68 8.87 7.39 -4.17
CA SER A 68 7.51 7.65 -4.64
C SER A 68 7.32 9.14 -4.90
N THR A 69 6.78 9.47 -6.06
CA THR A 69 6.41 10.84 -6.45
C THR A 69 4.95 10.88 -6.86
N SER A 70 4.25 11.95 -6.49
CA SER A 70 2.87 12.16 -6.92
C SER A 70 2.57 13.64 -7.10
N TYR A 71 1.83 13.95 -8.15
CA TYR A 71 1.33 15.29 -8.46
C TYR A 71 -0.16 15.19 -8.73
N ARG A 72 -0.94 15.95 -7.95
CA ARG A 72 -2.40 15.97 -8.02
C ARG A 72 -2.90 17.39 -8.19
N THR A 73 -3.78 17.58 -9.15
CA THR A 73 -4.54 18.81 -9.35
C THR A 73 -6.03 18.50 -9.35
N GLY A 74 -6.86 19.49 -9.02
CA GLY A 74 -8.30 19.36 -8.97
C GLY A 74 -8.95 20.61 -8.42
N GLU A 75 -10.04 21.05 -9.05
CA GLU A 75 -10.85 22.15 -8.56
C GLU A 75 -11.91 21.60 -7.59
N ARG A 76 -12.17 22.34 -6.51
CA ARG A 76 -13.31 22.08 -5.62
C ARG A 76 -14.32 23.18 -5.87
N TYR A 77 -15.41 22.87 -6.57
CA TYR A 77 -16.59 23.73 -6.54
C TYR A 77 -17.27 23.55 -5.18
N SER A 78 -17.42 24.63 -4.44
CA SER A 78 -18.07 24.66 -3.13
C SER A 78 -18.96 25.90 -3.07
N ASP A 79 -20.19 25.78 -3.55
CA ASP A 79 -21.21 26.82 -3.39
C ASP A 79 -21.89 26.62 -2.03
N GLY A 80 -21.40 27.32 -1.01
CA GLY A 80 -21.98 27.30 0.33
C GLY A 80 -22.51 28.68 0.69
N LEU A 81 -23.79 28.97 0.39
CA LEU A 81 -24.47 30.11 0.98
C LEU A 81 -24.90 29.72 2.40
N ARG A 82 -24.30 30.37 3.41
CA ARG A 82 -24.75 30.26 4.80
C ARG A 82 -25.64 31.44 5.13
N GLU A 83 -26.94 31.22 5.10
CA GLU A 83 -27.94 32.18 5.59
C GLU A 83 -28.10 31.99 7.11
N PHE A 84 -27.80 33.04 7.87
CA PHE A 84 -27.98 33.06 9.33
C PHE A 84 -29.22 33.88 9.67
N ASP A 85 -30.36 33.20 9.80
CA ASP A 85 -31.55 33.82 10.37
C ASP A 85 -31.41 33.90 11.89
N ARG A 86 -31.04 35.09 12.38
CA ARG A 86 -31.07 35.39 13.80
C ARG A 86 -32.48 35.83 14.18
N TYR A 87 -33.23 34.94 14.82
CA TYR A 87 -34.49 35.32 15.47
C TYR A 87 -34.20 35.99 16.82
N TRP A 88 -34.70 37.22 17.02
CA TRP A 88 -34.77 37.85 18.33
C TRP A 88 -36.15 37.59 18.94
N PRO A 89 -36.23 36.95 20.12
CA PRO A 89 -37.51 36.80 20.80
C PRO A 89 -37.97 38.16 21.34
N VAL A 90 -39.15 38.63 20.89
CA VAL A 90 -39.85 39.76 21.51
C VAL A 90 -40.62 39.22 22.71
N ILE A 91 -40.24 39.67 23.92
CA ILE A 91 -40.98 39.33 25.14
C ILE A 91 -42.30 40.10 25.11
N GLN A 92 -43.41 39.37 25.04
CA GLN A 92 -44.74 39.94 25.10
C GLN A 92 -45.19 39.97 26.57
N ASN A 93 -45.13 41.14 27.20
CA ASN A 93 -45.70 41.33 28.53
C ASN A 93 -47.23 41.38 28.41
N HIS A 94 -47.91 40.50 29.13
CA HIS A 94 -49.36 40.54 29.31
C HIS A 94 -49.68 41.41 30.53
N LEU A 95 -50.54 42.42 30.37
CA LEU A 95 -51.16 43.19 31.44
C LEU A 95 -52.44 42.48 31.92
#